data_AF-A0A381TZQ5-F1
#
_entry.id   AF-A0A381TZQ5-F1
#
_cell.length_a   1.000
_cell.length_b   1.000
_cell.length_c   1.000
_cell.angle_alpha   90.00
_cell.angle_beta   90.00
_cell.angle_gamma   90.00
#
_symmetry.space_group_name_H-M   'P 1'
#
loop_
_entity.id
_entity.type
_entity.pdbx_description
1 polymer ?
#
loop_
_entity_poly.entity_id
_entity_poly.type
_entity_poly.pdbx_seq_one_letter_code
_entity_poly.pdbx_strand_id
1 'polypeptide(L)'
;MKKKFGVGIDMVEIKRFEDKAYQKNKKFYEKIFVQSEINYCLKFKNSGPHFAGKFAIKEATKKSLDESIDFLDIITKHKNSKPTVNLKINNSYAFYVSVSHEKDYAIAIVISQ
;
A
#
# COMPACT_ATOMS: atom_id res chain seq x y z
N MET A 1 24.65 1.03 -14.73
CA MET A 1 24.10 0.52 -13.46
C MET A 1 23.17 -0.65 -13.80
N LYS A 2 23.30 -1.82 -13.16
CA LYS A 2 22.35 -2.92 -13.35
C LYS A 2 20.96 -2.42 -12.95
N LYS A 3 19.97 -2.55 -13.83
CA LYS A 3 18.55 -2.37 -13.48
C LYS A 3 18.24 -3.33 -12.33
N LYS A 4 17.81 -2.80 -11.19
CA LYS A 4 17.45 -3.61 -10.03
C LYS A 4 16.00 -4.03 -10.22
N PHE A 5 15.81 -5.23 -10.73
CA PHE A 5 14.49 -5.81 -10.94
C PHE A 5 14.08 -6.59 -9.70
N GLY A 6 12.92 -6.27 -9.14
CA GLY A 6 12.37 -6.97 -7.98
C GLY A 6 10.88 -7.26 -8.13
N VAL A 7 10.41 -8.28 -7.42
CA VAL A 7 9.01 -8.64 -7.36
C VAL A 7 8.59 -8.80 -5.90
N GLY A 8 7.42 -8.29 -5.57
CA GLY A 8 6.83 -8.48 -4.25
C GLY A 8 5.33 -8.72 -4.36
N ILE A 9 4.83 -9.59 -3.49
CA ILE A 9 3.40 -9.90 -3.39
C ILE A 9 3.01 -9.94 -1.91
N ASP A 10 1.83 -9.44 -1.60
CA ASP A 10 1.28 -9.49 -0.26
C ASP A 10 -0.23 -9.66 -0.28
N MET A 11 -0.74 -10.38 0.72
CA MET A 11 -2.17 -10.64 0.90
C MET A 11 -2.56 -10.31 2.34
N VAL A 12 -3.69 -9.61 2.48
CA VAL A 12 -4.08 -8.94 3.71
C VAL A 12 -5.55 -9.25 3.98
N GLU A 13 -5.83 -9.75 5.17
CA GLU A 13 -7.20 -9.91 5.65
C GLU A 13 -7.84 -8.53 5.89
N ILE A 14 -8.98 -8.27 5.25
CA ILE A 14 -9.74 -7.02 5.32
C ILE A 14 -10.25 -6.79 6.75
N LYS A 15 -10.64 -7.87 7.43
CA LYS A 15 -11.09 -7.86 8.82
C LYS A 15 -10.11 -7.18 9.77
N ARG A 16 -8.80 -7.27 9.50
CA ARG A 16 -7.74 -6.56 10.27
C ARG A 16 -8.02 -5.05 10.39
N PHE A 17 -8.57 -4.45 9.35
CA PHE A 17 -8.88 -3.02 9.29
C PHE A 17 -10.32 -2.72 9.69
N GLU A 18 -11.26 -3.64 9.45
CA GLU A 18 -12.65 -3.51 9.91
C GLU A 18 -12.74 -3.57 11.45
N ASP A 19 -12.05 -4.52 12.08
CA ASP A 19 -11.99 -4.67 13.54
C ASP A 19 -11.24 -3.51 14.22
N LYS A 20 -10.38 -2.81 13.46
CA LYS A 20 -9.59 -1.66 13.93
C LYS A 20 -10.09 -0.37 13.33
N ALA A 21 -11.32 0.02 13.66
CA ALA A 21 -11.89 1.29 13.20
C ALA A 21 -10.93 2.48 13.41
N TYR A 22 -10.74 3.28 12.35
CA TYR A 22 -9.76 4.38 12.32
C TYR A 22 -9.86 5.33 13.52
N GLN A 23 -11.08 5.76 13.89
CA GLN A 23 -11.28 6.75 14.95
C GLN A 23 -10.74 6.32 16.31
N LYS A 24 -10.76 5.02 16.61
CA LYS A 24 -10.24 4.44 17.85
C LYS A 24 -8.76 4.06 17.77
N ASN A 25 -8.20 4.02 16.55
CA ASN A 25 -6.88 3.43 16.29
C ASN A 25 -5.97 4.37 15.48
N LYS A 26 -6.16 5.69 15.54
CA LYS A 26 -5.44 6.67 14.69
C LYS A 26 -3.93 6.45 14.64
N LYS A 27 -3.29 6.25 15.80
CA LYS A 27 -1.84 5.98 15.91
C LYS A 27 -1.38 4.74 15.13
N PHE A 28 -2.22 3.71 14.99
CA PHE A 28 -1.90 2.53 14.17
C PHE A 28 -1.86 2.90 12.69
N TYR A 29 -2.87 3.66 12.22
CA TYR A 29 -2.93 4.09 10.82
C TYR A 29 -1.84 5.09 10.48
N GLU A 30 -1.55 6.04 11.35
CA GLU A 30 -0.52 7.07 11.16
C GLU A 30 0.91 6.52 11.13
N LYS A 31 1.13 5.27 11.59
CA LYS A 31 2.41 4.57 11.43
C LYS A 31 2.59 3.92 10.06
N ILE A 32 1.51 3.77 9.30
CA ILE A 32 1.46 2.98 8.06
C ILE A 32 1.14 3.86 6.87
N PHE A 33 0.19 4.78 7.02
CA PHE A 33 -0.38 5.57 5.94
C PHE A 33 -0.10 7.05 6.17
N VAL A 34 0.24 7.76 5.09
CA VAL A 34 0.28 9.22 5.13
C VAL A 34 -1.14 9.79 5.09
N GLN A 35 -1.31 11.04 5.53
CA GLN A 35 -2.63 11.66 5.67
C GLN A 35 -3.46 11.63 4.37
N SER A 36 -2.84 11.79 3.20
CA SER A 36 -3.54 11.73 1.91
C SER A 36 -4.11 10.33 1.61
N GLU A 37 -3.44 9.27 2.06
CA GLU A 37 -3.90 7.88 1.93
C GLU A 37 -5.04 7.57 2.89
N ILE A 38 -4.93 8.05 4.13
CA ILE A 38 -5.99 7.96 5.15
C ILE A 38 -7.24 8.66 4.63
N ASN A 39 -7.10 9.91 4.19
CA ASN A 39 -8.20 10.69 3.65
C ASN A 39 -8.84 10.02 2.43
N TYR A 40 -8.06 9.34 1.58
CA TYR A 40 -8.61 8.58 0.47
C TYR A 40 -9.48 7.41 0.96
N CYS A 41 -8.98 6.58 1.88
CA CYS A 41 -9.71 5.40 2.35
C CYS A 41 -10.98 5.77 3.12
N LEU A 42 -10.95 6.85 3.89
CA LEU A 42 -12.10 7.32 4.67
C LEU A 42 -13.21 7.97 3.84
N LYS A 43 -12.99 8.26 2.55
CA LYS A 43 -14.06 8.72 1.65
C LYS A 43 -15.08 7.62 1.32
N PHE A 44 -14.70 6.36 1.50
CA PHE A 44 -15.54 5.22 1.17
C PHE A 44 -16.34 4.77 2.40
N LYS A 45 -17.60 4.37 2.17
CA LYS A 45 -18.49 3.87 3.22
C LYS A 45 -17.89 2.66 3.94
N ASN A 46 -17.36 1.69 3.19
CA ASN A 46 -16.53 0.63 3.73
C ASN A 46 -15.06 0.96 3.47
N SER A 47 -14.33 1.42 4.50
CA SER A 47 -12.93 1.79 4.38
C SER A 47 -11.96 0.60 4.53
N GLY A 48 -12.42 -0.53 5.08
CA GLY A 48 -11.60 -1.72 5.34
C GLY A 48 -10.86 -2.23 4.10
N PRO A 49 -11.56 -2.53 2.99
CA PRO A 49 -10.93 -3.00 1.75
C PRO A 49 -9.90 -2.02 1.18
N HIS A 50 -10.15 -0.71 1.29
CA HIS A 50 -9.23 0.31 0.78
C HIS A 50 -7.94 0.40 1.62
N PHE A 51 -8.06 0.31 2.94
CA PHE A 51 -6.88 0.24 3.81
C PHE A 51 -6.11 -1.06 3.63
N ALA A 52 -6.80 -2.20 3.53
CA ALA A 52 -6.18 -3.50 3.27
C ALA A 52 -5.44 -3.52 1.94
N GLY A 53 -6.06 -3.03 0.86
CA GLY A 53 -5.41 -2.94 -0.45
C GLY A 53 -4.18 -2.04 -0.45
N LYS A 54 -4.24 -0.87 0.20
CA LYS A 54 -3.06 0.00 0.34
C LYS A 54 -1.97 -0.63 1.20
N PHE A 55 -2.33 -1.34 2.27
CA PHE A 55 -1.37 -2.07 3.10
C PHE A 55 -0.65 -3.14 2.27
N ALA A 56 -1.41 -3.95 1.52
CA ALA A 56 -0.87 -4.97 0.63
C ALA A 56 0.11 -4.36 -0.39
N ILE A 57 -0.25 -3.23 -1.02
CA ILE A 57 0.66 -2.52 -1.95
C ILE A 57 1.96 -2.12 -1.26
N LYS A 58 1.90 -1.60 -0.04
CA LYS A 58 3.10 -1.16 0.68
C LYS A 58 4.00 -2.33 1.07
N GLU A 59 3.43 -3.42 1.59
CA GLU A 59 4.19 -4.64 1.91
C GLU A 59 4.80 -5.28 0.64
N ALA A 60 4.02 -5.38 -0.44
CA ALA A 60 4.51 -5.87 -1.72
C ALA A 60 5.64 -4.98 -2.27
N THR A 61 5.55 -3.65 -2.09
CA THR A 61 6.64 -2.72 -2.45
C THR A 61 7.90 -3.02 -1.63
N LYS A 62 7.80 -3.18 -0.30
CA LYS A 62 8.94 -3.55 0.55
C LYS A 62 9.62 -4.84 0.08
N LYS A 63 8.82 -5.86 -0.26
CA LYS A 63 9.32 -7.15 -0.75
C LYS A 63 9.97 -7.07 -2.13
N SER A 64 9.59 -6.10 -2.96
CA SER A 64 10.21 -5.86 -4.27
C SER A 64 11.53 -5.09 -4.22
N LEU A 65 11.98 -4.66 -3.04
CA LEU A 65 13.17 -3.83 -2.88
C LEU A 65 14.26 -4.60 -2.12
N ASP A 66 15.52 -4.40 -2.51
CA ASP A 66 16.68 -4.96 -1.79
C ASP A 66 16.99 -4.21 -0.48
N GLU A 67 16.35 -3.06 -0.27
CA GLU A 67 16.63 -2.14 0.83
C GLU A 67 15.44 -2.04 1.80
N SER A 68 15.75 -1.87 3.08
CA SER A 68 14.71 -1.64 4.09
C SER A 68 14.13 -0.24 3.93
N ILE A 69 12.81 -0.15 3.88
CA ILE A 69 12.08 1.11 3.81
C ILE A 69 10.87 1.12 4.75
N ASP A 70 10.58 2.28 5.33
CA ASP A 70 9.43 2.48 6.19
C ASP A 70 8.14 2.69 5.39
N PHE A 71 7.01 2.30 5.98
CA PHE A 71 5.71 2.43 5.33
C PHE A 71 5.37 3.88 4.95
N LEU A 72 5.78 4.84 5.78
CA LEU A 72 5.50 6.25 5.56
C LEU A 72 6.34 6.87 4.43
N ASP A 73 7.35 6.15 3.96
CA ASP A 73 8.15 6.53 2.78
C ASP A 73 7.60 5.93 1.49
N ILE A 74 6.73 4.92 1.57
CA ILE A 74 6.01 4.38 0.41
C ILE A 74 4.67 5.10 0.27
N ILE A 75 4.49 5.89 -0.80
CA ILE A 75 3.29 6.68 -1.06
C ILE A 75 2.46 6.04 -2.16
N THR A 76 1.25 5.62 -1.82
CA THR A 76 0.29 5.03 -2.76
C THR A 76 -0.74 6.07 -3.23
N LYS A 77 -0.97 6.15 -4.54
CA LYS A 77 -1.99 7.01 -5.16
C LYS A 77 -2.82 6.20 -6.15
N HIS A 78 -3.89 6.81 -6.68
CA HIS A 78 -4.62 6.29 -7.83
C HIS A 78 -4.62 7.33 -8.94
N LYS A 79 -4.29 6.92 -10.17
CA LYS A 79 -4.38 7.74 -11.39
C LYS A 79 -5.17 6.94 -12.43
N ASN A 80 -6.27 7.50 -12.93
CA ASN A 80 -7.16 6.83 -13.89
C ASN A 80 -7.55 5.41 -13.43
N SER A 81 -7.97 5.29 -12.16
CA SER A 81 -8.31 4.02 -11.50
C SER A 81 -7.16 3.01 -11.34
N LYS A 82 -5.94 3.33 -11.76
CA LYS A 82 -4.76 2.47 -11.56
C LYS A 82 -3.99 2.88 -10.29
N PRO A 83 -3.59 1.94 -9.42
CA PRO A 83 -2.74 2.25 -8.29
C PRO A 83 -1.34 2.64 -8.78
N THR A 84 -0.70 3.57 -8.08
CA THR A 84 0.69 3.96 -8.31
C THR A 84 1.44 4.04 -7.00
N VAL A 85 2.75 3.74 -7.04
CA VAL A 85 3.66 3.82 -5.91
C VAL A 85 4.77 4.82 -6.23
N ASN A 86 5.11 5.67 -5.26
CA ASN A 86 6.28 6.52 -5.29
C ASN A 86 6.96 6.42 -3.92
N LEU A 87 8.29 6.50 -3.88
CA LEU A 87 9.00 6.61 -2.61
C LEU A 87 9.28 8.09 -2.30
N LYS A 88 9.26 8.48 -1.03
CA LYS A 88 9.67 9.84 -0.60
C LYS A 88 11.16 10.07 -0.79
N ILE A 89 11.95 9.01 -0.65
CA ILE A 89 13.39 9.03 -0.87
C ILE A 89 13.70 9.10 -2.36
N ASN A 90 14.77 9.79 -2.73
CA ASN A 90 15.22 9.86 -4.11
C ASN A 90 15.73 8.48 -4.53
N ASN A 91 15.00 7.80 -5.40
CA ASN A 91 15.41 6.52 -5.96
C ASN A 91 15.18 6.49 -7.46
N SER A 92 15.79 5.49 -8.10
CA SER A 92 15.70 5.27 -9.55
C SER A 92 14.65 4.21 -9.93
N TYR A 93 13.77 3.82 -8.99
CA TYR A 93 12.83 2.73 -9.23
C TYR A 93 11.56 3.20 -9.94
N ALA A 94 11.19 2.49 -10.99
CA ALA A 94 9.85 2.46 -11.54
C ALA A 94 9.05 1.32 -10.89
N PHE A 95 7.80 1.60 -10.49
CA PHE A 95 6.91 0.61 -9.88
C PHE A 95 5.71 0.30 -10.77
N TYR A 96 5.47 -0.97 -11.00
CA TYR A 96 4.25 -1.49 -11.65
C TYR A 96 3.44 -2.22 -10.60
N VAL A 97 2.19 -1.79 -10.42
CA VAL A 97 1.37 -2.23 -9.28
C VAL A 97 0.05 -2.74 -9.81
N SER A 98 -0.38 -3.88 -9.26
CA SER A 98 -1.75 -4.36 -9.40
C SER A 98 -2.29 -4.72 -8.03
N VAL A 99 -3.55 -4.39 -7.78
CA VAL A 99 -4.25 -4.68 -6.52
C VAL A 99 -5.63 -5.20 -6.85
N SER A 100 -6.09 -6.18 -6.10
CA SER A 100 -7.44 -6.70 -6.14
C SER A 100 -7.93 -6.96 -4.71
N HIS A 101 -9.24 -7.07 -4.55
CA HIS A 101 -9.83 -7.52 -3.29
C HIS A 101 -11.12 -8.28 -3.57
N GLU A 102 -11.41 -9.27 -2.74
CA GLU A 102 -12.66 -10.04 -2.76
C GLU A 102 -13.02 -10.41 -1.32
N LYS A 103 -14.27 -10.14 -0.92
CA LYS A 103 -14.84 -10.37 0.42
C LYS A 103 -13.91 -10.08 1.59
N ASP A 104 -13.06 -11.04 1.92
CA ASP A 104 -12.27 -11.11 3.15
C ASP A 104 -10.81 -10.71 2.94
N TYR A 105 -10.32 -10.66 1.69
CA TYR A 105 -8.91 -10.43 1.40
C TYR A 105 -8.66 -9.36 0.35
N ALA A 106 -7.59 -8.61 0.55
CA ALA A 106 -6.96 -7.77 -0.46
C ALA A 106 -5.59 -8.36 -0.82
N ILE A 107 -5.23 -8.33 -2.09
CA ILE A 107 -3.94 -8.81 -2.61
C ILE A 107 -3.32 -7.74 -3.48
N ALA A 108 -2.00 -7.57 -3.37
CA ALA A 108 -1.24 -6.69 -4.25
C ALA A 108 0.02 -7.38 -4.74
N ILE A 109 0.38 -7.09 -5.99
CA ILE A 109 1.66 -7.44 -6.61
C ILE A 109 2.35 -6.17 -7.09
N VAL A 110 3.65 -6.09 -6.87
CA VAL A 110 4.52 -4.98 -7.26
C VAL A 110 5.74 -5.51 -7.99
N ILE A 111 6.06 -4.90 -9.13
CA ILE A 111 7.32 -5.07 -9.85
C ILE A 111 8.09 -3.75 -9.75
N SER A 112 9.35 -3.81 -9.32
CA SER A 112 10.28 -2.68 -9.27
C SER A 112 11.35 -2.82 -10.37
N GLN A 113 11.78 -1.71 -10.97
CA GLN A 113 12.84 -1.67 -12.00
C GLN A 113 13.69 -0.41 -11.91
#